data_AF-A0A1G2JNS2-F1
#
_entry.id   AF-A0A1G2JNS2-F1
#
_cell.length_a   1.000
_cell.length_b   1.000
_cell.length_c   1.000
_cell.angle_alpha   90.00
_cell.angle_beta   90.00
_cell.angle_gamma   90.00
#
_symmetry.space_group_name_H-M   'P 1'
#
loop_
_entity.id
_entity.type
_entity.pdbx_description
1 polymer ?
#
loop_
_entity_poly.entity_id
_entity_poly.type
_entity_poly.pdbx_seq_one_letter_code
_entity_poly.pdbx_strand_id
1 'polypeptide(L)'
;MKLNKLQQWEKATNELADEFINKYFDKDAGYWWISDDIGGTIFVNDYYFDLSDIVDFLRYKYSEKEMFYYYQYRLDIDTKGKETAINIKNWKKLRH
;
A
#
# COMPACT_ATOMS: atom_id res chain seq x y z
N MET A 1 -14.15 -7.68 26.09
CA MET A 1 -14.35 -6.21 26.11
C MET A 1 -14.77 -5.78 24.71
N LYS A 2 -15.79 -4.95 24.53
CA LYS A 2 -16.19 -4.47 23.19
C LYS A 2 -15.26 -3.33 22.77
N LEU A 3 -14.62 -3.45 21.60
CA LEU A 3 -13.78 -2.39 21.04
C LEU A 3 -14.62 -1.15 20.74
N ASN A 4 -14.07 0.04 20.99
CA ASN A 4 -14.69 1.28 20.52
C ASN A 4 -14.45 1.47 19.00
N LYS A 5 -15.04 2.51 18.39
CA LYS A 5 -14.91 2.73 16.93
C LYS A 5 -13.47 2.97 16.48
N LEU A 6 -12.67 3.69 17.26
CA LEU A 6 -11.26 3.96 16.94
C LEU A 6 -10.45 2.67 16.96
N GLN A 7 -10.59 1.86 18.01
CA GLN A 7 -9.93 0.56 18.12
C GLN A 7 -10.36 -0.43 17.04
N GLN A 8 -11.62 -0.38 16.61
CA GLN A 8 -12.09 -1.19 15.48
C GLN A 8 -11.45 -0.75 14.18
N TRP A 9 -11.29 0.57 13.98
CA TRP A 9 -10.62 1.12 12.81
C TRP A 9 -9.12 0.78 12.80
N GLU A 10 -8.41 0.99 13.90
CA GLU A 10 -6.98 0.65 14.03
C GLU A 10 -6.76 -0.85 13.77
N LYS A 11 -7.64 -1.70 14.33
CA LYS A 11 -7.59 -3.14 14.09
C LYS A 11 -7.77 -3.48 12.61
N ALA A 12 -8.80 -2.94 11.95
CA ALA A 12 -9.06 -3.21 10.54
C ALA A 12 -7.93 -2.69 9.63
N THR A 13 -7.36 -1.54 9.98
CA THR A 13 -6.22 -0.94 9.27
C THR A 13 -4.97 -1.81 9.37
N ASN A 14 -4.66 -2.35 10.55
CA ASN A 14 -3.57 -3.31 10.72
C ASN A 14 -3.84 -4.63 9.96
N GLU A 15 -5.06 -5.16 10.03
CA GLU A 15 -5.44 -6.37 9.27
C GLU A 15 -5.26 -6.19 7.75
N LEU A 16 -5.55 -5.00 7.21
CA LEU A 16 -5.31 -4.68 5.80
C LEU A 16 -3.81 -4.58 5.46
N ALA A 17 -3.01 -3.98 6.34
CA ALA A 17 -1.56 -3.93 6.16
C ALA A 17 -0.96 -5.34 6.22
N ASP A 18 -1.38 -6.18 7.18
CA ASP A 18 -0.97 -7.58 7.26
C ASP A 18 -1.33 -8.37 5.99
N GLU A 19 -2.56 -8.21 5.47
CA GLU A 19 -2.98 -8.87 4.21
C GLU A 19 -2.11 -8.42 3.03
N PHE A 20 -1.81 -7.11 2.94
CA PHE A 20 -0.97 -6.54 1.90
C PHE A 20 0.46 -7.10 1.95
N ILE A 21 1.06 -7.13 3.15
CA ILE A 21 2.42 -7.63 3.35
C ILE A 21 2.50 -9.12 2.98
N ASN A 22 1.58 -9.94 3.49
CA ASN A 22 1.54 -11.38 3.19
C ASN A 22 1.33 -11.68 1.70
N LYS A 23 0.74 -10.75 0.94
CA LYS A 23 0.43 -10.94 -0.47
C LYS A 23 1.54 -10.49 -1.41
N TYR A 24 2.24 -9.42 -1.04
CA TYR A 24 3.15 -8.70 -1.94
C TYR A 24 4.60 -8.70 -1.50
N PHE A 25 4.90 -9.17 -0.30
CA PHE A 25 6.24 -9.26 0.25
C PHE A 25 6.49 -10.69 0.73
N ASP A 26 7.74 -10.96 1.09
CA ASP A 26 8.12 -12.23 1.70
C ASP A 26 7.35 -12.47 3.00
N LYS A 27 7.11 -13.74 3.31
CA LYS A 27 6.27 -14.19 4.44
C LYS A 27 6.71 -13.63 5.81
N ASP A 28 7.98 -13.23 5.93
CA ASP A 28 8.59 -12.72 7.16
C ASP A 28 8.97 -11.24 7.05
N ALA A 29 8.47 -10.53 6.02
CA ALA A 29 8.71 -9.10 5.88
C ALA A 29 8.03 -8.33 7.01
N GLY A 30 8.84 -7.71 7.86
CA GLY A 30 8.36 -6.80 8.90
C GLY A 30 7.98 -5.44 8.31
N TYR A 31 6.96 -4.81 8.90
CA TYR A 31 6.61 -3.42 8.61
C TYR A 31 6.32 -2.66 9.90
N TRP A 32 6.35 -1.33 9.83
CA TRP A 32 5.86 -0.46 10.89
C TRP A 32 5.19 0.78 10.32
N TRP A 33 4.25 1.35 11.08
CA TRP A 33 3.66 2.65 10.78
C TRP A 33 4.65 3.75 11.09
N ILE A 34 4.86 4.68 10.15
CA ILE A 34 5.77 5.80 10.36
C ILE A 34 5.20 6.70 11.45
N SER A 35 6.05 7.05 12.43
CA SER A 35 5.67 7.86 13.59
C SER A 35 4.53 7.28 14.43
N ASP A 36 4.33 5.95 14.40
CA ASP A 36 3.21 5.25 15.06
C ASP A 36 1.81 5.73 14.60
N ASP A 37 1.73 6.36 13.42
CA ASP A 37 0.48 6.88 12.85
C ASP A 37 -0.25 5.77 12.07
N ILE A 38 -1.02 4.96 12.80
CA ILE A 38 -1.83 3.86 12.23
C ILE A 38 -2.76 4.44 11.16
N GLY A 39 -2.69 3.92 9.94
CA GLY A 39 -3.49 4.38 8.80
C GLY A 39 -2.86 5.48 7.97
N GLY A 40 -1.67 5.95 8.36
CA GLY A 40 -0.80 6.79 7.53
C GLY A 40 -0.02 5.96 6.53
N THR A 41 1.31 6.01 6.64
CA THR A 41 2.25 5.31 5.77
C THR A 41 2.97 4.21 6.53
N ILE A 42 3.03 3.01 5.96
CA ILE A 42 3.92 1.96 6.43
C ILE A 42 5.26 2.04 5.73
N PHE A 43 6.30 1.63 6.45
CA PHE A 43 7.59 1.28 5.90
C PHE A 43 7.75 -0.24 5.94
N VAL A 44 8.10 -0.85 4.81
CA VAL A 44 8.40 -2.28 4.68
C VAL A 44 9.64 -2.45 3.80
N ASN A 45 10.66 -3.13 4.32
CA ASN A 45 11.98 -3.27 3.69
C ASN A 45 12.61 -1.92 3.31
N ASP A 46 12.47 -1.46 2.06
CA ASP A 46 12.92 -0.15 1.57
C ASP A 46 11.79 0.62 0.86
N TYR A 47 10.55 0.21 1.08
CA TYR A 47 9.38 0.72 0.38
C TYR A 47 8.42 1.41 1.34
N TYR A 48 7.72 2.42 0.79
CA TYR A 48 6.77 3.25 1.52
C TYR A 48 5.39 3.12 0.88
N PHE A 49 4.38 2.72 1.65
CA PHE A 49 3.00 2.63 1.16
C PHE A 49 2.05 3.33 2.12
N ASP A 50 1.26 4.26 1.59
CA ASP A 50 0.14 4.82 2.34
C ASP A 50 -1.04 3.83 2.38
N LEU A 51 -1.97 4.05 3.32
CA LEU A 51 -3.15 3.19 3.44
C LEU A 51 -4.01 3.16 2.16
N SER A 52 -4.06 4.26 1.40
CA SER A 52 -4.81 4.26 0.13
C SER A 52 -4.20 3.32 -0.91
N ASP A 53 -2.87 3.30 -1.01
CA ASP A 53 -2.14 2.39 -1.89
C ASP A 53 -2.42 0.93 -1.51
N ILE A 54 -2.28 0.60 -0.21
CA ILE A 54 -2.59 -0.72 0.36
C ILE A 54 -3.99 -1.18 -0.05
N VAL A 55 -5.00 -0.34 0.21
CA VAL A 55 -6.40 -0.65 -0.08
C VAL A 55 -6.63 -0.85 -1.57
N ASP A 56 -6.06 0.00 -2.43
CA ASP A 56 -6.28 -0.08 -3.86
C ASP A 56 -5.57 -1.28 -4.50
N PHE A 57 -4.35 -1.63 -4.07
CA PHE A 57 -3.68 -2.84 -4.56
C PHE A 57 -4.46 -4.11 -4.21
N LEU A 58 -4.95 -4.21 -2.96
CA LEU A 58 -5.81 -5.32 -2.53
C LEU A 58 -7.13 -5.34 -3.32
N ARG A 59 -7.83 -4.20 -3.40
CA ARG A 59 -9.13 -4.05 -4.08
C ARG A 59 -9.07 -4.40 -5.56
N TYR A 60 -8.04 -3.93 -6.26
CA TYR A 60 -7.87 -4.17 -7.69
C TYR A 60 -7.05 -5.43 -8.00
N LYS A 61 -6.77 -6.24 -6.98
CA LYS A 61 -6.14 -7.56 -7.08
C LYS A 61 -4.88 -7.53 -7.95
N TYR A 62 -4.01 -6.57 -7.70
CA TYR A 62 -2.69 -6.55 -8.33
C TYR A 62 -1.94 -7.84 -7.99
N SER A 63 -1.10 -8.30 -8.90
CA SER A 63 0.00 -9.22 -8.58
C SER A 63 1.17 -8.45 -7.99
N GLU A 64 2.07 -9.13 -7.29
CA GLU A 64 3.33 -8.58 -6.78
C GLU A 64 4.12 -7.82 -7.85
N LYS A 65 4.32 -8.44 -9.01
CA LYS A 65 5.02 -7.82 -10.14
C LYS A 65 4.36 -6.53 -10.60
N GLU A 66 3.03 -6.50 -10.68
CA GLU A 66 2.31 -5.29 -11.09
C GLU A 66 2.39 -4.19 -10.02
N MET A 67 2.35 -4.56 -8.74
CA MET A 67 2.46 -3.62 -7.62
C MET A 67 3.83 -2.91 -7.68
N PHE A 68 4.93 -3.67 -7.75
CA PHE A 68 6.28 -3.09 -7.82
C PHE A 68 6.52 -2.30 -9.12
N TYR A 69 5.93 -2.73 -10.24
CA TYR A 69 6.00 -1.96 -11.48
C TYR A 69 5.28 -0.62 -11.40
N TYR A 70 4.12 -0.58 -10.75
CA TYR A 70 3.44 0.68 -10.50
C TYR A 70 4.22 1.57 -9.53
N TYR A 71 4.81 0.97 -8.49
CA TYR A 71 5.66 1.68 -7.54
C TYR A 71 6.84 2.37 -8.24
N GLN A 72 7.58 1.63 -9.07
CA GLN A 72 8.69 2.21 -9.85
C GLN A 72 8.21 3.28 -10.82
N TYR A 73 7.06 3.08 -11.48
CA TYR A 73 6.47 4.08 -12.36
C TYR A 73 6.16 5.40 -11.63
N ARG A 74 5.65 5.34 -10.40
CA ARG A 74 5.43 6.53 -9.56
C ARG A 74 6.73 7.24 -9.23
N LEU A 75 7.73 6.51 -8.76
CA LEU A 75 9.05 7.07 -8.45
C LEU A 75 9.68 7.75 -9.66
N ASP A 76 9.60 7.13 -10.83
CA ASP A 76 10.13 7.67 -12.08
C ASP A 76 9.44 8.99 -12.46
N ILE A 77 8.13 9.09 -12.27
CA ILE A 77 7.37 10.32 -12.53
C ILE A 77 7.76 11.42 -11.55
N ASP A 78 7.78 11.11 -10.25
CA ASP A 78 8.09 12.08 -9.20
C ASP A 78 9.52 12.63 -9.39
N THR A 79 10.47 11.78 -9.78
CA THR A 79 11.85 12.18 -10.04
C THR A 79 12.01 13.03 -11.31
N LYS A 80 11.15 12.84 -12.32
CA LYS A 80 11.18 13.60 -13.59
C LYS A 80 10.42 14.94 -13.51
N GLY A 81 9.61 15.14 -12.47
CA GLY A 81 9.13 16.45 -12.02
C GLY A 81 8.18 17.21 -12.96
N LYS A 82 7.51 16.53 -13.92
CA LYS A 82 6.65 17.20 -14.93
C LYS A 82 5.29 16.56 -15.18
N GLU A 83 5.00 15.42 -14.58
CA GLU A 83 3.77 14.66 -14.81
C GLU A 83 3.15 14.23 -13.49
N THR A 84 1.83 14.04 -13.46
CA THR A 84 1.13 13.42 -12.33
C THR A 84 0.97 11.93 -12.63
N ALA A 85 1.34 11.07 -11.68
CA ALA A 85 1.15 9.65 -11.84
C ALA A 85 -0.34 9.30 -11.98
N ILE A 86 -0.66 8.40 -12.92
CA ILE A 86 -1.99 7.82 -13.03
C ILE A 86 -2.26 7.02 -11.77
N ASN A 87 -3.45 7.13 -11.17
CA ASN A 87 -3.80 6.36 -9.97
C ASN A 87 -3.87 4.84 -10.22
N ILE A 88 -3.73 4.05 -9.14
CA ILE A 88 -3.69 2.57 -9.16
C ILE A 88 -4.90 1.98 -9.90
N LYS A 89 -6.11 2.50 -9.65
CA LYS A 89 -7.33 2.04 -10.32
C LYS A 89 -7.25 2.14 -11.84
N ASN A 90 -6.80 3.28 -12.36
CA ASN A 90 -6.78 3.54 -13.79
C ASN A 90 -5.57 2.89 -14.46
N TRP A 91 -4.42 2.81 -13.77
CA TRP A 91 -3.24 2.14 -14.31
C TRP A 91 -3.50 0.66 -14.58
N LYS A 92 -4.24 -0.03 -13.70
CA LYS A 92 -4.62 -1.44 -13.89
C LYS A 92 -5.36 -1.66 -15.21
N LYS A 93 -6.24 -0.73 -15.59
CA LYS A 93 -7.07 -0.83 -16.80
C LYS A 93 -6.27 -0.68 -18.10
N LEU A 94 -5.11 -0.03 -18.06
CA LEU A 94 -4.29 0.23 -19.25
C LEU A 94 -3.41 -0.97 -19.65
N ARG A 95 -3.31 -1.99 -18.78
CA ARG A 95 -2.47 -3.18 -19.01
C ARG A 95 -3.27 -4.45 -19.32
N HIS A 96 -4.55 -4.31 -19.66
CA HIS A 96 -5.44 -5.39 -20.10
C HIS A 96 -5.88 -5.18 -21.54
#